data_AF-A0A0H3A6Y9-F1
#
_entry.id   AF-A0A0H3A6Y9-F1
#
_cell.length_a   1.000
_cell.length_b   1.000
_cell.length_c   1.000
_cell.angle_alpha   90.00
_cell.angle_beta   90.00
_cell.angle_gamma   90.00
#
_symmetry.space_group_name_H-M   'P 1'
#
loop_
_entity.id
_entity.type
_entity.pdbx_description
1 polymer ?
#
loop_
_entity_poly.entity_id
_entity_poly.type
_entity_poly.pdbx_seq_one_letter_code
_entity_poly.pdbx_strand_id
1 'polypeptide(L)'
;MKASSLSPARRQLLLRLQTINFGCIEGLRLQQGEPVLESATIVREIKFGGDNTACPQINLTDFQLKAQIIELFSHFDRINNGVVRLLEIKHGLPFKMNVEHAA
;
A
#
# COMPACT_ATOMS: atom_id res chain seq x y z
N MET A 1 -1.38 -8.95 13.43
CA MET A 1 -0.05 -8.43 13.08
C MET A 1 0.08 -7.00 13.63
N LYS A 2 1.13 -6.70 14.40
CA LYS A 2 1.37 -5.35 14.94
C LYS A 2 2.20 -4.52 13.96
N ALA A 3 2.00 -3.20 13.93
CA ALA A 3 2.80 -2.30 13.09
C ALA A 3 4.31 -2.34 13.44
N SER A 4 4.64 -2.61 14.71
CA SER A 4 6.01 -2.83 15.18
C SER A 4 6.66 -4.13 14.66
N SER A 5 5.89 -5.09 14.15
CA SER A 5 6.42 -6.31 13.52
C SER A 5 6.66 -6.15 12.01
N LEU A 6 6.32 -4.99 11.42
CA LEU A 6 6.54 -4.73 10.01
C LEU A 6 7.99 -4.33 9.73
N SER A 7 8.53 -4.86 8.63
CA SER A 7 9.77 -4.42 8.00
C SER A 7 9.73 -2.91 7.68
N PRO A 8 10.89 -2.23 7.60
CA PRO A 8 10.94 -0.81 7.26
C PRO A 8 10.26 -0.49 5.93
N ALA A 9 10.41 -1.33 4.90
CA ALA A 9 9.76 -1.12 3.61
C ALA A 9 8.22 -1.19 3.70
N ARG A 10 7.68 -2.18 4.43
CA ARG A 10 6.24 -2.30 4.69
C ARG A 10 5.68 -1.11 5.48
N ARG A 11 6.43 -0.59 6.48
CA ARG A 11 6.02 0.62 7.21
C ARG A 11 6.02 1.86 6.32
N GLN A 12 7.03 2.02 5.46
CA GLN A 12 7.07 3.10 4.49
C GLN A 12 5.89 3.02 3.53
N LEU A 13 5.55 1.83 3.03
CA LEU A 13 4.37 1.66 2.17
C LEU A 13 3.10 2.09 2.92
N LEU A 14 2.91 1.65 4.16
CA LEU A 14 1.74 2.02 4.95
C LEU A 14 1.61 3.55 5.13
N LEU A 15 2.70 4.25 5.44
CA LEU A 15 2.74 5.72 5.48
C LEU A 15 2.35 6.35 4.14
N ARG A 16 2.83 5.78 3.03
CA ARG A 16 2.49 6.25 1.68
C ARG A 16 1.01 6.07 1.38
N LEU A 17 0.42 4.91 1.71
CA LEU A 17 -1.01 4.68 1.50
C LEU A 17 -1.86 5.77 2.18
N GLN A 18 -1.57 6.07 3.45
CA GLN A 18 -2.27 7.12 4.19
C GLN A 18 -2.09 8.51 3.59
N THR A 19 -0.86 8.84 3.18
CA THR A 19 -0.53 10.13 2.57
C THR A 19 -1.20 10.31 1.20
N ILE A 20 -1.36 9.22 0.45
CA ILE A 20 -2.05 9.22 -0.85
C ILE A 20 -3.55 9.47 -0.64
N ASN A 21 -4.14 8.85 0.37
CA ASN A 21 -5.56 8.89 0.72
C ASN A 21 -6.48 8.32 -0.39
N PHE A 22 -6.50 8.93 -1.56
CA PHE A 22 -7.14 8.42 -2.78
C PHE A 22 -6.14 8.42 -3.94
N GLY A 23 -6.09 7.32 -4.68
CA GLY A 23 -5.22 7.19 -5.84
C GLY A 23 -4.74 5.78 -6.05
N CYS A 24 -3.55 5.64 -6.64
CA CYS A 24 -2.93 4.35 -6.87
C CYS A 24 -1.40 4.42 -6.87
N ILE A 25 -0.80 3.25 -6.67
CA ILE A 25 0.63 3.01 -6.87
C ILE A 25 0.78 2.08 -8.06
N GLU A 26 1.57 2.48 -9.05
CA GLU A 26 1.79 1.75 -10.30
C GLU A 26 3.20 1.19 -10.39
N GLY A 27 3.32 -0.01 -10.96
CA GLY A 27 4.62 -0.66 -11.20
C GLY A 27 5.40 -1.00 -9.93
N LEU A 28 4.71 -1.27 -8.82
CA LEU A 28 5.36 -1.61 -7.55
C LEU A 28 6.00 -2.98 -7.63
N ARG A 29 7.34 -3.03 -7.63
CA ARG A 29 8.08 -4.28 -7.59
C ARG A 29 8.08 -4.86 -6.18
N LEU A 30 7.97 -6.17 -6.09
CA LEU A 30 8.16 -6.96 -4.89
C LEU A 30 9.47 -7.74 -5.01
N GLN A 31 10.31 -7.65 -3.98
CA GLN A 31 11.53 -8.47 -3.85
C GLN A 31 11.48 -9.17 -2.50
N GLN A 32 11.49 -10.50 -2.50
CA GLN A 32 11.41 -11.33 -1.29
C GLN A 32 10.20 -10.99 -0.38
N GLY A 33 9.07 -10.60 -0.97
CA GLY A 33 7.85 -10.18 -0.27
C GLY A 33 7.88 -8.73 0.22
N GLU A 34 8.95 -7.99 -0.03
CA GLU A 34 9.10 -6.60 0.37
C GLU A 34 8.83 -5.63 -0.81
N PRO A 35 8.06 -4.54 -0.57
CA PRO A 35 7.76 -3.55 -1.59
C PRO A 35 8.93 -2.60 -1.86
N VAL A 36 9.30 -2.45 -3.14
CA VAL A 36 10.36 -1.53 -3.59
C VAL A 36 9.74 -0.24 -4.11
N LEU A 37 9.51 0.69 -3.18
CA LEU A 37 8.83 1.96 -3.45
C LEU A 37 9.56 2.86 -4.45
N GLU A 38 10.90 2.78 -4.53
CA GLU A 38 11.72 3.58 -5.45
C GLU A 38 11.41 3.29 -6.93
N SER A 39 10.91 2.08 -7.22
CA SER A 39 10.51 1.67 -8.57
C SER A 39 9.08 2.05 -8.94
N ALA A 40 8.29 2.53 -7.98
CA ALA A 40 6.87 2.69 -8.12
C ALA A 40 6.47 4.14 -8.45
N THR A 41 5.48 4.30 -9.31
CA THR A 41 4.88 5.61 -9.61
C THR A 41 3.69 5.83 -8.69
N ILE A 42 3.62 7.00 -8.05
CA ILE A 42 2.50 7.36 -7.17
C ILE A 42 1.58 8.32 -7.93
N VAL A 43 0.31 7.92 -8.08
CA VAL A 43 -0.74 8.74 -8.67
C VAL A 43 -1.76 9.08 -7.60
N ARG A 44 -2.02 10.36 -7.39
CA ARG A 44 -3.06 10.83 -6.46
C ARG A 44 -4.32 11.20 -7.21
N GLU A 45 -5.45 10.73 -6.70
CA GLU A 45 -6.76 11.16 -7.16
C GLU A 45 -7.13 12.46 -6.44
N ILE A 46 -7.44 13.50 -7.21
CA ILE A 46 -7.90 14.79 -6.69
C ILE A 46 -9.38 14.93 -7.07
N LYS A 47 -10.25 14.97 -6.06
CA LYS A 47 -11.69 15.11 -6.24
C LYS A 47 -12.08 16.59 -6.26
N PHE A 48 -12.55 17.09 -7.39
CA PHE A 48 -13.09 18.45 -7.47
C PHE A 48 -14.44 18.53 -6.74
N GLY A 49 -14.60 19.49 -5.83
CA GLY A 49 -15.82 19.65 -5.02
C GLY A 49 -16.06 18.57 -3.97
N GLY A 50 -15.11 17.65 -3.75
CA GLY A 50 -15.18 16.58 -2.76
C GLY A 50 -14.16 16.74 -1.64
N ASP A 51 -14.25 15.87 -0.64
CA ASP A 51 -13.26 15.81 0.43
C ASP A 51 -11.97 15.14 -0.04
N ASN A 52 -10.88 15.90 -0.04
CA ASN A 52 -9.51 15.42 -0.31
C ASN A 52 -8.66 15.41 0.97
N THR A 53 -9.25 15.67 2.15
CA THR A 53 -8.46 15.79 3.38
C THR A 53 -7.78 14.46 3.69
N ALA A 54 -6.46 14.51 3.88
CA ALA A 54 -5.70 13.34 4.26
C ALA A 54 -6.28 12.76 5.55
N CYS A 55 -6.53 11.45 5.58
CA CYS A 55 -6.91 10.81 6.84
C CYS A 55 -5.86 11.16 7.92
N PRO A 56 -6.29 11.52 9.15
CA PRO A 56 -5.35 11.77 10.23
C PRO A 56 -4.44 10.56 10.34
N GLN A 57 -3.14 10.80 10.23
CA GLN A 57 -2.12 9.76 10.19
C GLN A 57 -2.42 8.75 11.29
N ILE A 58 -2.63 7.48 10.92
CA ILE A 58 -2.85 6.44 11.92
C ILE A 58 -1.56 6.41 12.71
N ASN A 59 -1.62 6.81 13.98
CA ASN A 59 -0.50 6.69 14.90
C ASN A 59 -0.04 5.23 14.87
N LEU A 60 1.09 5.02 14.19
CA LEU A 60 1.65 3.70 13.86
C LEU A 60 2.15 2.92 15.08
N THR A 61 2.00 3.50 16.26
CA THR A 61 2.65 3.05 17.48
C THR A 61 1.87 1.97 18.21
N ASP A 62 0.55 1.80 18.01
CA ASP A 62 -0.22 0.83 18.80
C ASP A 62 -1.45 0.18 18.12
N PHE A 63 -1.83 0.62 16.92
CA PHE A 63 -3.05 0.09 16.30
C PHE A 63 -2.85 -1.29 15.66
N GLN A 64 -3.78 -2.20 15.96
CA GLN A 64 -3.96 -3.44 15.21
C GLN A 64 -4.19 -3.08 13.73
N LEU A 65 -3.38 -3.64 12.84
CA LEU A 65 -3.49 -3.36 11.40
C LEU A 65 -4.89 -3.72 10.92
N LYS A 66 -5.51 -2.84 10.13
CA LYS A 66 -6.81 -3.14 9.50
C LYS A 66 -6.66 -4.38 8.60
N ALA A 67 -7.73 -5.16 8.46
CA ALA A 67 -7.72 -6.42 7.72
C ALA A 67 -7.16 -6.26 6.29
N GLN A 68 -7.47 -5.16 5.61
CA GLN A 68 -6.98 -4.90 4.24
C GLN A 68 -5.45 -4.82 4.17
N ILE A 69 -4.79 -4.27 5.20
CA ILE A 69 -3.33 -4.16 5.26
C ILE A 69 -2.70 -5.54 5.51
N ILE A 70 -3.31 -6.35 6.38
CA ILE A 70 -2.85 -7.70 6.66
C ILE A 70 -2.98 -8.58 5.41
N GLU A 71 -4.11 -8.46 4.70
CA GLU A 71 -4.36 -9.17 3.45
C GLU A 71 -3.38 -8.77 2.36
N LEU A 72 -3.14 -7.47 2.16
CA LEU A 72 -2.14 -6.95 1.21
C LEU A 72 -0.77 -7.58 1.45
N PHE A 73 -0.27 -7.54 2.69
CA PHE A 73 1.03 -8.10 3.01
C PHE A 73 1.07 -9.62 2.87
N SER A 74 -0.01 -10.31 3.23
CA SER A 74 -0.13 -11.75 3.02
C SER A 74 -0.06 -12.11 1.53
N HIS A 75 -0.60 -11.27 0.65
CA HIS A 75 -0.43 -11.43 -0.80
C HIS A 75 1.01 -11.16 -1.25
N PHE A 76 1.69 -10.17 -0.68
CA PHE A 76 3.09 -9.91 -1.01
C PHE A 76 3.99 -11.08 -0.63
N ASP A 77 3.77 -11.66 0.55
CA ASP A 77 4.47 -12.86 1.02
C ASP A 77 4.27 -14.05 0.08
N ARG A 78 3.04 -14.21 -0.48
CA ARG A 78 2.72 -15.25 -1.47
C ARG A 78 3.35 -15.02 -2.84
N ILE A 79 3.33 -13.78 -3.34
CA ILE A 79 3.92 -13.43 -4.64
C ILE A 79 5.44 -13.55 -4.56
N ASN A 80 6.03 -13.14 -3.42
CA ASN A 80 7.45 -13.11 -3.12
C ASN A 80 8.25 -12.19 -4.07
N ASN A 81 8.38 -12.55 -5.35
CA ASN A 81 9.02 -11.74 -6.38
C ASN A 81 8.04 -11.51 -7.52
N GLY A 82 7.83 -10.25 -7.89
CA GLY A 82 6.89 -9.91 -8.96
C GLY A 82 6.63 -8.42 -9.06
N VAL A 83 5.65 -8.07 -9.89
CA VAL A 83 5.25 -6.68 -10.12
C VAL A 83 3.76 -6.55 -9.86
N VAL A 84 3.42 -5.68 -8.92
CA VAL A 84 2.06 -5.18 -8.74
C VAL A 84 1.89 -4.04 -9.75
N ARG A 85 1.18 -4.30 -10.84
CA ARG A 85 0.93 -3.31 -11.91
C ARG A 85 0.22 -2.09 -11.37
N LEU A 86 -0.79 -2.30 -10.54
CA LEU A 86 -1.63 -1.25 -9.98
C LEU A 86 -2.12 -1.67 -8.61
N LEU A 87 -1.85 -0.85 -7.59
CA LEU A 87 -2.43 -0.94 -6.26
C LEU A 87 -3.33 0.27 -6.04
N GLU A 88 -4.64 0.08 -6.02
CA GLU A 88 -5.63 1.14 -5.80
C GLU A 88 -5.83 1.40 -4.31
N ILE A 89 -5.97 2.67 -3.96
CA ILE A 89 -5.99 3.18 -2.60
C ILE A 89 -7.22 4.05 -2.40
N LYS A 90 -7.97 3.77 -1.34
CA LYS A 90 -9.14 4.56 -0.92
C LYS A 90 -9.10 4.78 0.58
N HIS A 91 -9.31 6.01 1.02
CA HIS A 91 -9.25 6.41 2.43
C HIS A 91 -7.95 5.95 3.14
N GLY A 92 -6.84 6.00 2.41
CA GLY A 92 -5.53 5.59 2.93
C GLY A 92 -5.33 4.09 3.11
N LEU A 93 -6.22 3.26 2.55
CA LEU A 93 -6.19 1.80 2.65
C LEU A 93 -6.12 1.16 1.26
N PRO A 94 -5.48 -0.01 1.14
CA PRO A 94 -5.50 -0.76 -0.09
C PRO A 94 -6.92 -1.24 -0.37
N PHE A 95 -7.37 -1.05 -1.61
CA PHE A 95 -8.72 -1.39 -2.04
C PHE A 95 -8.71 -2.57 -3.02
N LYS A 96 -7.81 -2.55 -4.01
CA LYS A 96 -7.60 -3.65 -4.96
C LYS A 96 -6.18 -3.61 -5.50
N MET A 97 -5.68 -4.74 -5.99
CA MET A 97 -4.40 -4.80 -6.70
C MET A 97 -4.49 -5.65 -7.97
N ASN A 98 -3.71 -5.28 -8.99
CA ASN A 98 -3.47 -6.08 -10.19
C ASN A 98 -2.02 -6.54 -10.19
N VAL A 99 -1.80 -7.84 -10.39
CA VAL A 99 -0.48 -8.46 -10.31
C VAL A 99 -0.16 -9.16 -11.62
N GLU A 100 1.09 -9.03 -12.06
CA GLU A 100 1.57 -9.77 -13.23
C GLU A 100 1.83 -11.22 -12.84
N HIS A 101 1.39 -12.14 -13.70
CA HIS A 101 1.85 -13.52 -13.68
C HIS A 101 2.56 -13.79 -15.00
N ALA A 102 3.70 -14.48 -14.93
CA ALA A 102 4.28 -15.11 -16.11
C ALA A 102 3.29 -16.19 -16.59
N ALA A 103 2.92 -16.12 -17.87
CA ALA A 103 2.07 -17.12 -18.53
C ALA A 103 2.83 -18.43 -18.77
#